data_AF-A0A7C0WZH6-F1
#
_entry.id   AF-A0A7C0WZH6-F1
#
_cell.length_a   1.000
_cell.length_b   1.000
_cell.length_c   1.000
_cell.angle_alpha   90.00
_cell.angle_beta   90.00
_cell.angle_gamma   90.00
#
_symmetry.space_group_name_H-M   'P 1'
#
loop_
_entity.id
_entity.type
_entity.pdbx_description
1 polymer ?
#
loop_
_entity_poly.entity_id
_entity_poly.type
_entity_poly.pdbx_seq_one_letter_code
_entity_poly.pdbx_strand_id
1 'polypeptide(L)'
;MTDKVFQESLQKIENSDPKDFPKIKKEILKRFSEIKFEKKEVPKVGLIGEIYTVCDPTVNFEIEKKLGNMGIEVHREMSLSYHLKKKIFFTDFFIQRKIKPYLESTVGGHGRDAIYEMLKYIKKGFDGIIHLLPAMCMPEVTVRPILEKLHLESGIPFLSISIDEEVAEAGVNTRIEAFVDVVKNYYKNKHLKK
;
A
#
# COMPACT_ATOMS: atom_id res chain seq x y z
N MET A 1 4.56 20.10 -5.97
CA MET A 1 6.03 20.30 -6.12
C MET A 1 6.75 18.96 -6.22
N THR A 2 6.55 18.05 -5.25
CA THR A 2 7.13 16.69 -5.26
C THR A 2 6.76 15.87 -6.50
N ASP A 3 5.47 15.85 -6.88
CA ASP A 3 4.99 15.10 -8.07
C ASP A 3 5.69 15.54 -9.36
N LYS A 4 5.93 16.85 -9.51
CA LYS A 4 6.62 17.40 -10.68
C LYS A 4 8.06 16.88 -10.74
N VAL A 5 8.79 16.93 -9.62
CA VAL A 5 10.16 16.40 -9.54
C VAL A 5 10.19 14.90 -9.81
N PHE A 6 9.20 14.16 -9.31
CA PHE A 6 9.06 12.73 -9.56
C PHE A 6 8.85 12.42 -11.05
N GLN A 7 7.89 13.07 -11.70
CA GLN A 7 7.58 12.85 -13.12
C GLN A 7 8.76 13.23 -14.04
N GLU A 8 9.40 14.36 -13.78
CA GLU A 8 10.61 14.75 -14.52
C GLU A 8 11.77 13.76 -14.31
N SER A 9 11.86 13.15 -13.12
CA SER A 9 12.86 12.12 -12.83
C SER A 9 12.57 10.82 -13.58
N LEU A 10 11.31 10.42 -13.68
CA LEU A 10 10.89 9.24 -14.47
C LEU A 10 11.18 9.44 -15.95
N GLN A 11 10.73 10.56 -16.53
CA GLN A 11 11.02 10.90 -17.93
C GLN A 11 12.52 10.92 -18.22
N LYS A 12 13.33 11.40 -17.29
CA LYS A 12 14.78 11.40 -17.44
C LYS A 12 15.35 9.99 -17.46
N ILE A 13 14.86 9.08 -16.63
CA ILE A 13 15.28 7.67 -16.62
C ILE A 13 14.86 6.99 -17.94
N GLU A 14 13.63 7.20 -18.39
CA GLU A 14 13.10 6.61 -19.63
C GLU A 14 13.91 7.01 -20.88
N ASN A 15 14.41 8.24 -20.90
CA ASN A 15 15.19 8.78 -22.02
C ASN A 15 16.71 8.57 -21.87
N SER A 16 17.18 7.79 -20.89
CA SER A 16 18.61 7.61 -20.62
C SER A 16 19.06 6.16 -20.77
N ASP A 17 20.34 5.98 -21.09
CA ASP A 17 20.97 4.66 -21.13
C ASP A 17 21.19 4.09 -19.72
N PRO A 18 21.09 2.76 -19.52
CA PRO A 18 21.32 2.11 -18.23
C PRO A 18 22.68 2.42 -17.57
N LYS A 19 23.68 2.78 -18.38
CA LYS A 19 25.03 3.16 -17.90
C LYS A 19 25.02 4.45 -17.09
N ASP A 20 24.06 5.34 -17.35
CA ASP A 20 23.94 6.64 -16.68
C ASP A 20 23.09 6.58 -15.40
N PHE A 21 22.42 5.45 -15.13
CA PHE A 21 21.55 5.31 -13.96
C PHE A 21 22.22 5.65 -12.62
N PRO A 22 23.49 5.29 -12.34
CA PRO A 22 24.14 5.67 -11.09
C PRO A 22 24.28 7.19 -10.94
N LYS A 23 24.54 7.91 -12.04
CA LYS A 23 24.66 9.37 -12.07
C LYS A 23 23.29 10.03 -11.90
N ILE A 24 22.30 9.56 -12.67
CA ILE A 24 20.92 10.03 -12.61
C ILE A 24 20.34 9.83 -11.21
N LYS A 25 20.59 8.67 -10.58
CA LYS A 25 20.18 8.40 -9.19
C LYS A 25 20.71 9.47 -8.22
N LYS A 26 22.00 9.83 -8.30
CA LYS A 26 22.57 10.87 -7.42
C LYS A 26 21.90 12.23 -7.63
N GLU A 27 21.62 12.58 -8.88
CA GLU A 27 20.93 13.82 -9.22
C GLU A 27 19.50 13.85 -8.68
N ILE A 28 18.73 12.79 -8.89
CA ILE A 28 17.37 12.64 -8.38
C ILE A 28 17.38 12.81 -6.86
N LEU A 29 18.25 12.07 -6.14
CA LEU A 29 18.34 12.17 -4.68
C LEU A 29 18.66 13.60 -4.21
N LYS A 30 19.55 14.32 -4.93
CA LYS A 30 19.83 15.73 -4.64
C LYS A 30 18.59 16.60 -4.81
N ARG A 31 17.87 16.47 -5.93
CA ARG A 31 16.64 17.25 -6.21
C ARG A 31 15.57 17.02 -5.14
N PHE A 32 15.38 15.77 -4.69
CA PHE A 32 14.45 15.46 -3.61
C PHE A 32 14.89 16.05 -2.27
N SER A 33 16.20 16.09 -1.98
CA SER A 33 16.71 16.68 -0.73
C SER A 33 16.52 18.20 -0.63
N GLU A 34 16.36 18.89 -1.76
CA GLU A 34 16.14 20.34 -1.82
C GLU A 34 14.67 20.72 -1.57
N ILE A 35 13.76 19.75 -1.60
CA ILE A 35 12.34 19.97 -1.32
C ILE A 35 12.18 20.20 0.19
N LYS A 36 11.69 21.39 0.58
CA LYS A 36 11.38 21.69 1.97
C LYS A 36 10.31 20.71 2.48
N PHE A 37 10.65 19.96 3.52
CA PHE A 37 9.78 18.97 4.15
C PHE A 37 9.52 19.35 5.59
N GLU A 38 8.25 19.51 5.96
CA GLU A 38 7.83 19.66 7.35
C GLU A 38 7.44 18.29 7.90
N LYS A 39 8.14 17.83 8.94
CA LYS A 39 7.81 16.58 9.62
C LYS A 39 6.54 16.80 10.46
N LYS A 40 5.39 16.43 9.91
CA LYS A 40 4.10 16.42 10.60
C LYS A 40 3.76 15.00 11.01
N GLU A 41 3.21 14.85 12.21
CA GLU A 41 2.58 13.58 12.60
C GLU A 41 1.20 13.54 11.95
N VAL A 42 1.02 12.59 11.05
CA VAL A 42 -0.18 12.42 10.24
C VAL A 42 -0.65 10.96 10.31
N PRO A 43 -1.94 10.68 10.05
CA PRO A 43 -2.43 9.30 10.04
C PRO A 43 -1.69 8.45 9.01
N LYS A 44 -1.40 7.20 9.37
CA LYS A 44 -0.68 6.25 8.51
C LYS A 44 -1.61 5.19 7.96
N VAL A 45 -1.61 5.03 6.64
CA VAL A 45 -2.40 3.99 5.94
C VAL A 45 -1.48 3.02 5.22
N GLY A 46 -1.72 1.72 5.44
CA GLY A 46 -1.04 0.65 4.73
C GLY A 46 -1.82 0.20 3.50
N LEU A 47 -1.16 0.07 2.36
CA LEU A 47 -1.68 -0.60 1.18
C LEU A 47 -1.24 -2.06 1.19
N ILE A 48 -2.19 -2.97 0.97
CA ILE A 48 -1.98 -4.41 0.86
C ILE A 48 -2.71 -4.96 -0.36
N GLY A 49 -2.30 -6.14 -0.83
CA GLY A 49 -3.00 -6.90 -1.86
C GLY A 49 -2.11 -7.41 -2.98
N GLU A 50 -2.69 -7.52 -4.17
CA GLU A 50 -2.07 -8.16 -5.34
C GLU A 50 -1.04 -7.22 -6.01
N ILE A 51 0.09 -7.77 -6.47
CA ILE A 51 1.25 -6.97 -6.92
C ILE A 51 0.92 -5.97 -8.02
N TYR A 52 0.14 -6.33 -9.04
CA TYR A 52 -0.16 -5.48 -10.16
C TYR A 52 -1.03 -4.30 -9.72
N THR A 53 -2.13 -4.58 -9.01
CA THR A 53 -3.03 -3.53 -8.52
C THR A 53 -2.38 -2.60 -7.49
N VAL A 54 -1.51 -3.14 -6.64
CA VAL A 54 -0.84 -2.36 -5.59
C VAL A 54 0.34 -1.57 -6.16
N CYS A 55 1.05 -2.07 -7.18
CA CYS A 55 2.25 -1.41 -7.71
C CYS A 55 1.99 -0.42 -8.84
N ASP A 56 0.95 -0.63 -9.67
CA ASP A 56 0.68 0.23 -10.82
C ASP A 56 -0.24 1.41 -10.44
N PRO A 57 0.25 2.66 -10.44
CA PRO A 57 -0.55 3.82 -10.07
C PRO A 57 -1.73 4.07 -11.01
N THR A 58 -1.63 3.70 -12.29
CA THR A 58 -2.71 3.92 -13.25
C THR A 58 -3.89 3.00 -12.94
N VAL A 59 -3.59 1.74 -12.62
CA VAL A 59 -4.58 0.71 -12.30
C VAL A 59 -5.33 1.02 -11.00
N ASN A 60 -4.63 1.51 -9.98
CA ASN A 60 -5.27 1.86 -8.70
C ASN A 60 -5.74 3.32 -8.60
N PHE A 61 -5.82 4.02 -9.71
CA PHE A 61 -6.30 5.40 -9.78
C PHE A 61 -5.47 6.37 -8.92
N GLU A 62 -4.16 6.24 -8.93
CA GLU A 62 -3.18 7.07 -8.22
C GLU A 62 -3.46 7.18 -6.71
N ILE A 63 -3.89 6.07 -6.07
CA ILE A 63 -4.35 6.09 -4.67
C ILE A 63 -3.31 6.66 -3.69
N GLU A 64 -2.02 6.37 -3.88
CA GLU A 64 -0.93 6.88 -3.05
C GLU A 64 -0.90 8.43 -3.07
N LYS A 65 -1.06 9.01 -4.27
CA LYS A 65 -1.09 10.46 -4.48
C LYS A 65 -2.37 11.08 -3.93
N LYS A 66 -3.53 10.46 -4.14
CA LYS A 66 -4.83 10.92 -3.62
C LYS A 66 -4.81 10.99 -2.09
N LEU A 67 -4.37 9.92 -1.43
CA LEU A 67 -4.22 9.87 0.03
C LEU A 67 -3.19 10.89 0.54
N GLY A 68 -2.05 11.02 -0.15
CA GLY A 68 -1.03 12.02 0.18
C GLY A 68 -1.59 13.45 0.15
N ASN A 69 -2.38 13.79 -0.87
CA ASN A 69 -3.05 15.08 -0.99
C ASN A 69 -4.10 15.31 0.11
N MET A 70 -4.67 14.24 0.66
CA MET A 70 -5.61 14.29 1.78
C MET A 70 -4.93 14.34 3.16
N GLY A 71 -3.58 14.38 3.20
CA GLY A 71 -2.78 14.47 4.41
C GLY A 71 -2.56 13.12 5.11
N ILE A 72 -2.53 12.03 4.35
CA ILE A 72 -2.29 10.66 4.85
C ILE A 72 -0.89 10.21 4.42
N GLU A 73 -0.14 9.63 5.35
CA GLU A 73 1.14 8.97 5.02
C GLU A 73 0.87 7.52 4.59
N VAL A 74 1.22 7.21 3.34
CA VAL A 74 0.93 5.91 2.72
C VAL A 74 2.16 5.01 2.76
N HIS A 75 1.97 3.76 3.20
CA HIS A 75 3.02 2.75 3.18
C HIS A 75 2.59 1.55 2.36
N ARG A 76 3.52 1.00 1.59
CA ARG A 76 3.33 -0.16 0.75
C ARG A 76 4.59 -1.01 0.80
N GLU A 77 4.48 -2.26 1.24
CA GLU A 77 5.61 -3.20 1.26
C GLU A 77 5.70 -4.01 -0.03
N MET A 78 4.55 -4.41 -0.59
CA MET A 78 4.48 -5.08 -1.88
C MET A 78 5.15 -4.25 -2.98
N SER A 79 6.19 -4.79 -3.59
CA SER A 79 6.91 -4.21 -4.72
C SER A 79 7.39 -5.32 -5.66
N LEU A 80 7.72 -4.98 -6.90
CA LEU A 80 8.32 -5.94 -7.84
C LEU A 80 9.59 -6.58 -7.26
N SER A 81 10.44 -5.76 -6.63
CA SER A 81 11.64 -6.25 -5.96
C SER A 81 11.33 -7.19 -4.81
N TYR A 82 10.34 -6.86 -3.96
CA TYR A 82 9.90 -7.75 -2.88
C TYR A 82 9.42 -9.08 -3.44
N HIS A 83 8.53 -9.06 -4.44
CA HIS A 83 7.97 -10.27 -5.04
C HIS A 83 9.04 -11.18 -5.66
N LEU A 84 10.01 -10.61 -6.38
CA LEU A 84 11.11 -11.37 -6.98
C LEU A 84 12.05 -11.96 -5.91
N LYS A 85 12.41 -11.16 -4.90
CA LYS A 85 13.29 -11.59 -3.81
C LYS A 85 12.65 -12.64 -2.91
N LYS A 86 11.32 -12.62 -2.79
CA LYS A 86 10.56 -13.55 -1.95
C LYS A 86 10.89 -15.03 -2.24
N LYS A 87 11.08 -15.37 -3.52
CA LYS A 87 11.44 -16.72 -3.98
C LYS A 87 12.88 -17.12 -3.66
N ILE A 88 13.77 -16.17 -3.46
CA ILE A 88 15.21 -16.39 -3.25
C ILE A 88 15.55 -16.52 -1.75
N PHE A 89 14.81 -15.85 -0.86
CA PHE A 89 15.19 -15.68 0.56
C PHE A 89 14.31 -16.45 1.57
N PHE A 90 13.77 -17.63 1.22
CA PHE A 90 12.88 -18.44 2.08
C PHE A 90 11.71 -17.65 2.72
N THR A 91 11.35 -16.51 2.14
CA THR A 91 10.47 -15.54 2.79
C THR A 91 9.04 -16.07 2.90
N ASP A 92 8.59 -16.85 1.91
CA ASP A 92 7.32 -17.60 1.92
C ASP A 92 7.15 -18.47 3.17
N PHE A 93 8.21 -19.15 3.60
CA PHE A 93 8.17 -20.03 4.78
C PHE A 93 7.93 -19.21 6.06
N PHE A 94 8.64 -18.09 6.20
CA PHE A 94 8.47 -17.19 7.34
C PHE A 94 7.08 -16.55 7.38
N ILE A 95 6.55 -16.17 6.22
CA ILE A 95 5.20 -15.63 6.08
C ILE A 95 4.19 -16.68 6.52
N GLN A 96 4.25 -17.89 5.95
CA GLN A 96 3.33 -18.97 6.30
C GLN A 96 3.32 -19.25 7.80
N ARG A 97 4.51 -19.29 8.43
CA ARG A 97 4.62 -19.55 9.88
C ARG A 97 3.92 -18.48 10.73
N LYS A 98 3.93 -17.22 10.29
CA LYS A 98 3.31 -16.10 11.01
C LYS A 98 1.80 -16.02 10.79
N ILE A 99 1.32 -16.40 9.60
CA ILE A 99 -0.12 -16.36 9.28
C ILE A 99 -0.85 -17.67 9.61
N LYS A 100 -0.13 -18.75 9.95
CA LYS A 100 -0.69 -20.08 10.23
C LYS A 100 -1.92 -20.08 11.15
N PRO A 101 -2.01 -19.26 12.23
CA PRO A 101 -3.21 -19.21 13.07
C PRO A 101 -4.49 -18.72 12.35
N TYR A 102 -4.32 -18.03 11.21
CA TYR A 102 -5.40 -17.46 10.41
C TYR A 102 -5.64 -18.23 9.11
N LEU A 103 -4.58 -18.84 8.55
CA LEU A 103 -4.63 -19.57 7.29
C LEU A 103 -3.67 -20.76 7.33
N GLU A 104 -4.21 -21.95 7.59
CA GLU A 104 -3.41 -23.18 7.68
C GLU A 104 -2.93 -23.69 6.32
N SER A 105 -3.80 -23.62 5.32
CA SER A 105 -3.52 -24.05 3.96
C SER A 105 -2.75 -22.99 3.17
N THR A 106 -2.02 -23.43 2.14
CA THR A 106 -1.35 -22.47 1.25
C THR A 106 -2.35 -21.97 0.22
N VAL A 107 -2.50 -20.65 0.16
CA VAL A 107 -3.22 -19.96 -0.91
C VAL A 107 -2.20 -19.41 -1.89
N GLY A 108 -2.45 -19.61 -3.20
CA GLY A 108 -1.62 -19.06 -4.28
C GLY A 108 -1.68 -17.53 -4.33
N GLY A 109 -1.03 -16.91 -5.32
CA GLY A 109 -1.04 -15.45 -5.46
C GLY A 109 -0.45 -14.73 -4.25
N HIS A 110 -1.06 -13.61 -3.84
CA HIS A 110 -0.56 -12.70 -2.81
C HIS A 110 -1.41 -12.67 -1.53
N GLY A 111 -2.41 -13.55 -1.40
CA GLY A 111 -3.32 -13.52 -0.24
C GLY A 111 -2.61 -13.78 1.08
N ARG A 112 -1.55 -14.60 1.05
CA ARG A 112 -0.66 -14.81 2.21
C ARG A 112 0.11 -13.54 2.59
N ASP A 113 0.54 -12.78 1.59
CA ASP A 113 1.21 -11.49 1.80
C ASP A 113 0.26 -10.46 2.38
N ALA A 114 -0.98 -10.37 1.87
CA ALA A 114 -1.99 -9.44 2.38
C ALA A 114 -2.26 -9.64 3.88
N ILE A 115 -2.45 -10.89 4.32
CA ILE A 115 -2.62 -11.22 5.75
C ILE A 115 -1.38 -10.81 6.56
N TYR A 116 -0.19 -11.16 6.05
CA TYR A 116 1.06 -10.87 6.74
C TYR A 116 1.32 -9.36 6.88
N GLU A 117 1.12 -8.59 5.82
CA GLU A 117 1.26 -7.14 5.81
C GLU A 117 0.23 -6.48 6.72
N MET A 118 -1.03 -6.95 6.71
CA MET A 118 -2.06 -6.47 7.63
C MET A 118 -1.65 -6.63 9.10
N LEU A 119 -1.20 -7.84 9.49
CA LEU A 119 -0.69 -8.10 10.84
C LEU A 119 0.51 -7.19 11.19
N LYS A 120 1.37 -6.92 10.22
CA LYS A 120 2.54 -6.06 10.39
C LYS A 120 2.14 -4.59 10.60
N TYR A 121 1.18 -4.08 9.84
CA TYR A 121 0.68 -2.70 9.98
C TYR A 121 -0.08 -2.51 11.29
N ILE A 122 -0.93 -3.47 11.68
CA ILE A 122 -1.59 -3.49 12.99
C ILE A 122 -0.55 -3.40 14.11
N LYS A 123 0.48 -4.26 14.07
CA LYS A 123 1.55 -4.27 15.08
C LYS A 123 2.35 -2.97 15.12
N LYS A 124 2.56 -2.32 13.97
CA LYS A 124 3.24 -1.02 13.87
C LYS A 124 2.35 0.16 14.30
N GLY A 125 1.08 -0.10 14.64
CA GLY A 125 0.14 0.92 15.09
C GLY A 125 -0.27 1.87 13.97
N PHE A 126 -0.57 1.36 12.79
CA PHE A 126 -1.17 2.13 11.69
C PHE A 126 -2.59 2.59 12.04
N ASP A 127 -3.15 3.49 11.24
CA ASP A 127 -4.44 4.13 11.46
C ASP A 127 -5.49 3.77 10.41
N GLY A 128 -5.09 3.05 9.36
CA GLY A 128 -5.98 2.46 8.38
C GLY A 128 -5.26 1.48 7.46
N ILE A 129 -6.01 0.60 6.82
CA ILE A 129 -5.51 -0.35 5.84
C ILE A 129 -6.44 -0.36 4.62
N ILE A 130 -5.86 -0.26 3.42
CA ILE A 130 -6.59 -0.43 2.15
C ILE A 130 -6.09 -1.68 1.45
N HIS A 131 -7.01 -2.58 1.16
CA HIS A 131 -6.78 -3.80 0.39
C HIS A 131 -7.20 -3.59 -1.07
N LEU A 132 -6.24 -3.65 -1.99
CA LEU A 132 -6.45 -3.55 -3.42
C LEU A 132 -6.35 -4.94 -4.06
N LEU A 133 -7.33 -5.30 -4.87
CA LEU A 133 -7.34 -6.58 -5.57
C LEU A 133 -7.96 -6.42 -6.96
N PRO A 134 -7.52 -7.20 -7.97
CA PRO A 134 -8.24 -7.27 -9.22
C PRO A 134 -9.56 -8.00 -9.02
N ALA A 135 -10.60 -7.63 -9.78
CA ALA A 135 -11.83 -8.38 -9.78
C ALA A 135 -11.57 -9.83 -10.20
N MET A 136 -12.37 -10.74 -9.63
CA MET A 136 -12.22 -12.19 -9.81
C MET A 136 -10.87 -12.78 -9.36
N CYS A 137 -10.07 -12.05 -8.57
CA CYS A 137 -8.86 -12.62 -7.98
C CYS A 137 -9.20 -13.60 -6.86
N MET A 138 -9.35 -14.88 -7.22
CA MET A 138 -9.75 -15.94 -6.28
C MET A 138 -8.88 -16.00 -5.01
N PRO A 139 -7.54 -15.90 -5.08
CA PRO A 139 -6.71 -15.87 -3.86
C PRO A 139 -7.03 -14.73 -2.90
N GLU A 140 -7.22 -13.51 -3.41
CA GLU A 140 -7.47 -12.32 -2.58
C GLU A 140 -8.89 -12.30 -2.02
N VAL A 141 -9.87 -12.73 -2.82
CA VAL A 141 -11.25 -12.89 -2.36
C VAL A 141 -11.34 -13.95 -1.27
N THR A 142 -10.55 -15.04 -1.38
CA THR A 142 -10.52 -16.12 -0.38
C THR A 142 -9.99 -15.65 0.96
N VAL A 143 -9.00 -14.74 0.98
CA VAL A 143 -8.44 -14.23 2.25
C VAL A 143 -9.19 -13.02 2.81
N ARG A 144 -10.09 -12.38 2.05
CA ARG A 144 -10.84 -11.20 2.50
C ARG A 144 -11.59 -11.41 3.83
N PRO A 145 -12.29 -12.54 4.08
CA PRO A 145 -12.93 -12.78 5.38
C PRO A 145 -11.94 -12.80 6.56
N ILE A 146 -10.70 -13.25 6.32
CA ILE A 146 -9.63 -13.23 7.32
C ILE A 146 -9.20 -11.78 7.59
N LEU A 147 -9.04 -10.97 6.54
CA LEU A 147 -8.71 -9.54 6.69
C LEU A 147 -9.83 -8.78 7.43
N GLU A 148 -11.09 -9.06 7.10
CA GLU A 148 -12.26 -8.50 7.81
C GLU A 148 -12.26 -8.89 9.29
N LYS A 149 -11.96 -10.15 9.61
CA LYS A 149 -11.81 -10.60 11.01
C LYS A 149 -10.69 -9.84 11.73
N LEU A 150 -9.51 -9.71 11.12
CA LEU A 150 -8.38 -8.98 11.70
C LEU A 150 -8.70 -7.50 11.94
N HIS A 151 -9.42 -6.88 11.02
CA HIS A 151 -9.93 -5.52 11.17
C HIS A 151 -10.81 -5.40 12.42
N LEU A 152 -11.80 -6.28 12.56
CA LEU A 152 -12.73 -6.27 13.70
C LEU A 152 -12.02 -6.53 15.04
N GLU A 153 -11.09 -7.47 15.08
CA GLU A 153 -10.31 -7.80 16.29
C GLU A 153 -9.41 -6.66 16.76
N SER A 154 -8.82 -5.91 15.81
CA SER A 154 -7.88 -4.82 16.12
C SER A 154 -8.54 -3.43 16.19
N GLY A 155 -9.74 -3.28 15.62
CA GLY A 155 -10.45 -2.01 15.49
C GLY A 155 -9.84 -1.02 14.49
N ILE A 156 -8.80 -1.38 13.74
CA ILE A 156 -8.15 -0.48 12.76
C ILE A 156 -9.03 -0.29 11.52
N PRO A 157 -9.35 0.92 11.04
CA PRO A 157 -10.15 1.10 9.82
C PRO A 157 -9.65 0.28 8.62
N PHE A 158 -10.56 -0.39 7.91
CA PHE A 158 -10.25 -1.24 6.77
C PHE A 158 -11.16 -0.95 5.58
N LEU A 159 -10.58 -0.85 4.38
CA LEU A 159 -11.30 -0.70 3.12
C LEU A 159 -10.77 -1.70 2.09
N SER A 160 -11.64 -2.48 1.46
CA SER A 160 -11.27 -3.36 0.35
C SER A 160 -11.87 -2.86 -0.97
N ILE A 161 -11.03 -2.63 -1.97
CA ILE A 161 -11.42 -2.12 -3.29
C ILE A 161 -11.04 -3.16 -4.35
N SER A 162 -12.06 -3.74 -4.97
CA SER A 162 -11.88 -4.53 -6.19
C SER A 162 -11.72 -3.57 -7.37
N ILE A 163 -10.68 -3.77 -8.17
CA ILE A 163 -10.39 -3.00 -9.39
C ILE A 163 -10.78 -3.85 -10.60
N ASP A 164 -11.64 -3.31 -11.45
CA ASP A 164 -11.96 -3.84 -12.78
C ASP A 164 -12.08 -2.69 -13.79
N GLU A 165 -12.15 -3.03 -15.07
CA GLU A 165 -12.25 -2.06 -16.18
C GLU A 165 -13.58 -1.28 -16.18
N GLU A 166 -14.63 -1.83 -15.57
CA GLU A 166 -15.95 -1.21 -15.46
C GLU A 166 -16.08 -0.32 -14.20
N VAL A 167 -15.10 -0.37 -13.28
CA VAL A 167 -15.10 0.45 -12.07
C VAL A 167 -15.01 1.92 -12.45
N ALA A 168 -16.09 2.65 -12.21
CA ALA A 168 -16.10 4.09 -12.31
C ALA A 168 -15.15 4.70 -11.27
N GLU A 169 -14.10 5.38 -11.74
CA GLU A 169 -13.12 6.08 -10.90
C GLU A 169 -13.80 6.99 -9.86
N ALA A 170 -14.88 7.66 -10.25
CA ALA A 170 -15.67 8.51 -9.35
C ALA A 170 -16.19 7.74 -8.12
N GLY A 171 -16.63 6.49 -8.29
CA GLY A 171 -17.09 5.64 -7.18
C GLY A 171 -15.95 5.23 -6.25
N VAL A 172 -14.75 4.96 -6.79
CA VAL A 172 -13.55 4.67 -5.99
C VAL A 172 -13.13 5.89 -5.17
N ASN A 173 -13.15 7.07 -5.78
CA ASN A 173 -12.78 8.33 -5.12
C ASN A 173 -13.69 8.61 -3.92
N THR A 174 -15.01 8.54 -4.08
CA THR A 174 -15.96 8.76 -2.97
C THR A 174 -15.73 7.79 -1.81
N ARG A 175 -15.40 6.52 -2.11
CA ARG A 175 -15.09 5.51 -1.08
C ARG A 175 -13.79 5.80 -0.35
N ILE A 176 -12.76 6.27 -1.06
CA ILE A 176 -11.49 6.69 -0.46
C ILE A 176 -11.71 7.91 0.43
N GLU A 177 -12.46 8.91 -0.03
CA GLU A 177 -12.79 10.11 0.74
C GLU A 177 -13.49 9.75 2.06
N ALA A 178 -14.56 8.95 1.98
CA ALA A 178 -15.28 8.48 3.17
C ALA A 178 -14.37 7.67 4.11
N PHE A 179 -13.48 6.84 3.56
CA PHE A 179 -12.52 6.09 4.36
C PHE A 179 -11.50 6.98 5.06
N VAL A 180 -11.02 8.03 4.41
CA VAL A 180 -10.10 9.01 5.00
C VAL A 180 -10.73 9.70 6.21
N ASP A 181 -12.02 10.02 6.16
CA ASP A 181 -12.74 10.60 7.30
C ASP A 181 -12.77 9.64 8.50
N VAL A 182 -13.02 8.34 8.24
CA VAL A 182 -12.96 7.29 9.27
C VAL A 182 -11.56 7.18 9.87
N VAL A 183 -10.51 7.18 9.04
CA VAL A 183 -9.11 7.10 9.48
C VAL A 183 -8.72 8.32 10.31
N LYS A 184 -9.09 9.53 9.88
CA LYS A 184 -8.82 10.76 10.63
C LYS A 184 -9.51 10.76 11.99
N ASN A 185 -10.74 10.26 12.07
CA ASN A 185 -11.45 10.12 13.35
C ASN A 185 -10.77 9.09 14.26
N TYR A 186 -10.43 7.92 13.72
CA TYR A 186 -9.70 6.88 14.45
C TYR A 186 -8.37 7.39 15.01
N TYR A 187 -7.58 8.08 14.17
CA TYR A 187 -6.32 8.71 14.55
C TYR A 187 -6.51 9.71 15.70
N LYS A 188 -7.45 10.65 15.59
CA LYS A 188 -7.76 11.63 16.65
C LYS A 188 -8.09 10.93 17.98
N ASN A 189 -8.97 9.94 17.96
CA ASN A 189 -9.39 9.22 19.16
C ASN A 189 -8.25 8.43 19.82
N LYS A 190 -7.34 7.87 19.03
CA LYS A 190 -6.15 7.18 19.51
C LYS A 190 -5.15 8.12 20.18
N HIS A 191 -5.01 9.34 19.66
CA HIS A 191 -4.15 10.38 20.24
C HIS A 191 -4.76 11.06 21.48
N LEU A 192 -6.09 11.12 21.59
CA LEU A 192 -6.78 11.62 22.79
C LEU A 192 -6.70 10.66 23.99
N LYS A 193 -6.42 9.38 23.76
CA LYS A 193 -6.31 8.33 24.80
C LYS A 193 -4.88 8.12 25.32
N LYS A 194 -3.90 8.83 24.77
CA LYS A 194 -2.51 8.83 25.23
C LYS A 194 -2.29 9.98 26.22
#